data_AF-X1GQ79-F1
#
_entry.id   AF-X1GQ79-F1
#
_cell.length_a   1.000
_cell.length_b   1.000
_cell.length_c   1.000
_cell.angle_alpha   90.00
_cell.angle_beta   90.00
_cell.angle_gamma   90.00
#
_symmetry.space_group_name_H-M   'P 1'
#
loop_
_entity.id
_entity.type
_entity.pdbx_description
1 polymer ?
#
loop_
_entity_poly.entity_id
_entity_poly.type
_entity_poly.pdbx_seq_one_letter_code
_entity_poly.pdbx_strand_id
1 'polypeptide(L)'
;AKEEISIQPETFTPQKEVPAVAETSLSDVADIETKIPPKEERTKLWEKLQESYTSDKKQKTVSPTIEEELPPTIEEPSAILQEEKFVETPSVELEAEVKPEEIPLVKEAEEKPLTEKEKIEKEAKRLARSLVKDILLYHSDKVEIGLKQGNLAHLIGNEIRKSWRFYKDNFPLEKTGNVNYFKNALNEIIGKGKQIFK
;
A
#
# COMPACT_ATOMS: atom_id res chain seq x y z
N ALA A 1 -25.52 -8.65 -61.58
CA ALA A 1 -24.37 -9.39 -61.05
C ALA A 1 -24.53 -9.49 -59.55
N LYS A 2 -24.75 -10.71 -59.03
CA LYS A 2 -24.76 -11.03 -57.60
C LYS A 2 -23.66 -12.07 -57.45
N GLU A 3 -22.53 -11.71 -56.84
CA GLU A 3 -21.46 -12.66 -56.56
C GLU A 3 -21.84 -13.46 -55.31
N GLU A 4 -22.08 -14.74 -55.53
CA GLU A 4 -22.37 -15.76 -54.54
C GLU A 4 -21.02 -16.32 -54.05
N ILE A 5 -20.59 -15.87 -52.87
CA ILE A 5 -19.36 -16.36 -52.24
C ILE A 5 -19.70 -17.71 -51.59
N SER A 6 -19.39 -18.78 -52.32
CA SER A 6 -19.44 -20.16 -51.88
C SER A 6 -18.31 -20.43 -50.88
N ILE A 7 -18.65 -20.51 -49.59
CA ILE A 7 -17.72 -20.87 -48.53
C ILE A 7 -17.91 -22.38 -48.26
N GLN A 8 -16.99 -23.19 -48.76
CA GLN A 8 -16.90 -24.60 -48.38
C GLN A 8 -16.30 -24.72 -46.97
N PRO A 9 -16.76 -25.67 -46.13
CA PRO A 9 -16.17 -25.87 -44.81
C PRO A 9 -14.88 -26.72 -44.92
N GLU A 10 -13.73 -26.08 -44.75
CA GLU A 10 -12.46 -26.80 -44.57
C GLU A 10 -12.45 -27.52 -43.20
N THR A 11 -12.41 -28.84 -43.26
CA THR A 11 -12.23 -29.72 -42.11
C THR A 11 -10.79 -29.62 -41.58
N PHE A 12 -10.60 -28.87 -40.50
CA PHE A 12 -9.35 -28.88 -39.74
C PHE A 12 -9.23 -30.19 -38.95
N THR A 13 -8.45 -31.14 -39.47
CA THR A 13 -8.04 -32.34 -38.75
C THR A 13 -6.84 -31.99 -37.85
N PRO A 14 -6.87 -32.30 -36.53
CA PRO A 14 -5.71 -32.07 -35.69
C PRO A 14 -4.66 -33.15 -35.96
N GLN A 15 -3.57 -32.78 -36.64
CA GLN A 15 -2.42 -33.65 -36.80
C GLN A 15 -1.74 -33.84 -35.44
N LYS A 16 -1.73 -35.10 -35.02
CA LYS A 16 -0.99 -35.67 -33.91
C LYS A 16 0.43 -35.96 -34.37
N GLU A 17 1.39 -35.09 -34.06
CA GLU A 17 2.81 -35.44 -34.03
C GLU A 17 3.47 -34.76 -32.82
N VAL A 18 3.73 -35.55 -31.79
CA VAL A 18 4.67 -35.25 -30.72
C VAL A 18 5.97 -35.98 -31.06
N PRO A 19 7.10 -35.28 -31.29
CA PRO A 19 8.39 -35.94 -31.33
C PRO A 19 8.89 -36.16 -29.90
N ALA A 20 9.35 -37.39 -29.67
CA ALA A 20 9.94 -37.87 -28.44
C ALA A 20 11.14 -37.02 -27.99
N VAL A 21 11.10 -36.54 -26.75
CA VAL A 21 12.30 -36.20 -25.97
C VAL A 21 12.07 -36.59 -24.50
N ALA A 22 12.94 -37.50 -24.05
CA ALA A 22 13.29 -37.82 -22.67
C ALA A 22 12.16 -38.19 -21.70
N GLU A 23 11.94 -39.50 -21.54
CA GLU A 23 11.61 -40.09 -20.25
C GLU A 23 12.72 -39.73 -19.24
N THR A 24 12.56 -38.65 -18.50
CA THR A 24 13.23 -38.50 -17.21
C THR A 24 12.39 -39.20 -16.16
N SER A 25 12.93 -40.35 -15.73
CA SER A 25 12.50 -41.20 -14.63
C SER A 25 11.82 -40.41 -13.50
N LEU A 26 10.56 -40.78 -13.28
CA LEU A 26 9.72 -40.34 -12.19
C LEU A 26 10.10 -41.14 -10.92
N SER A 27 11.23 -40.83 -10.30
CA SER A 27 11.64 -41.46 -9.04
C SER A 27 12.63 -40.63 -8.23
N ASP A 28 12.29 -39.37 -7.90
CA ASP A 28 12.89 -38.60 -6.79
C ASP A 28 11.95 -37.47 -6.38
N VAL A 29 10.75 -37.83 -5.92
CA VAL A 29 9.78 -36.91 -5.30
C VAL A 29 9.65 -37.27 -3.82
N ALA A 30 10.75 -37.17 -3.10
CA ALA A 30 10.78 -37.32 -1.65
C ALA A 30 11.94 -36.50 -1.08
N ASP A 31 11.86 -35.17 -1.17
CA ASP A 31 12.48 -34.23 -0.22
C ASP A 31 12.23 -32.77 -0.62
N ILE A 32 10.96 -32.34 -0.62
CA ILE A 32 10.63 -30.91 -0.53
C ILE A 32 10.17 -30.63 0.90
N GLU A 33 11.02 -31.03 1.84
CA GLU A 33 10.96 -30.62 3.23
C GLU A 33 11.39 -29.15 3.32
N THR A 34 10.39 -28.28 3.44
CA THR A 34 10.42 -27.01 4.19
C THR A 34 11.80 -26.35 4.42
N LYS A 35 12.41 -25.78 3.38
CA LYS A 35 13.54 -24.85 3.58
C LYS A 35 13.06 -23.40 3.55
N ILE A 36 12.41 -23.02 4.64
CA ILE A 36 12.32 -21.62 5.04
C ILE A 36 13.78 -21.16 5.25
N PRO A 37 14.30 -20.16 4.51
CA PRO A 37 15.68 -19.75 4.67
C PRO A 37 15.91 -19.27 6.12
N PRO A 38 17.00 -19.70 6.77
CA PRO A 38 17.32 -19.31 8.13
C PRO A 38 17.37 -17.78 8.25
N LYS A 39 17.00 -17.25 9.42
CA LYS A 39 16.81 -15.82 9.69
C LYS A 39 18.02 -14.96 9.26
N GLU A 40 19.22 -15.53 9.26
CA GLU A 40 20.49 -14.91 8.85
C GLU A 40 20.66 -14.68 7.35
N GLU A 41 20.09 -15.53 6.48
CA GLU A 41 20.14 -15.30 5.04
C GLU A 41 19.16 -14.21 4.62
N ARG A 42 18.02 -14.12 5.33
CA ARG A 42 17.03 -13.05 5.14
C ARG A 42 17.60 -11.67 5.48
N THR A 43 18.42 -11.55 6.53
CA THR A 43 19.06 -10.28 6.89
C THR A 43 20.14 -9.88 5.89
N LYS A 44 20.94 -10.83 5.39
CA LYS A 44 21.96 -10.56 4.35
C LYS A 44 21.35 -10.12 3.02
N LEU A 45 20.21 -10.70 2.63
CA LEU A 45 19.48 -10.28 1.44
C LEU A 45 18.90 -8.87 1.60
N TRP A 46 18.42 -8.53 2.79
CA TRP A 46 17.91 -7.19 3.10
C TRP A 46 19.00 -6.12 3.05
N GLU A 47 20.16 -6.40 3.64
CA GLU A 47 21.33 -5.51 3.65
C GLU A 47 21.84 -5.22 2.23
N LYS A 48 21.94 -6.26 1.40
CA LYS A 48 22.35 -6.14 -0.01
C LYS A 48 21.36 -5.33 -0.86
N LEU A 49 20.06 -5.41 -0.55
CA LEU A 49 19.03 -4.59 -1.18
C LEU A 49 19.17 -3.11 -0.79
N GLN A 50 19.49 -2.80 0.47
CA GLN A 50 19.73 -1.42 0.92
C GLN A 50 20.98 -0.80 0.26
N GLU A 51 22.06 -1.56 0.09
CA GLU A 51 23.26 -1.09 -0.62
C GLU A 51 22.98 -0.81 -2.10
N SER A 52 22.17 -1.63 -2.78
CA SER A 52 21.78 -1.34 -4.16
C SER A 52 20.91 -0.08 -4.29
N TYR A 53 19.98 0.15 -3.36
CA TYR A 53 19.07 1.29 -3.39
C TYR A 53 19.79 2.63 -3.11
N THR A 54 20.81 2.60 -2.26
CA THR A 54 21.65 3.77 -1.96
C THR A 54 22.68 4.04 -3.05
N SER A 55 23.16 3.00 -3.74
CA SER A 55 24.10 3.14 -4.86
C SER A 55 23.46 3.75 -6.11
N ASP A 56 22.22 3.38 -6.42
CA ASP A 56 21.48 3.91 -7.58
C ASP A 56 21.14 5.41 -7.42
N LYS A 57 20.91 5.85 -6.17
CA LYS A 57 20.66 7.26 -5.84
C LYS A 57 21.89 8.16 -6.06
N LYS A 58 23.11 7.60 -6.11
CA LYS A 58 24.37 8.35 -6.26
C LYS A 58 24.77 8.59 -7.72
N GLN A 59 24.15 7.92 -8.69
CA GLN A 59 24.53 8.03 -10.10
C GLN A 59 23.63 8.96 -10.94
N LYS A 60 22.52 9.45 -10.38
CA LYS A 60 21.57 10.37 -11.08
C LYS A 60 21.78 11.85 -10.75
N THR A 61 23.02 12.27 -10.57
CA THR A 61 23.40 13.69 -10.49
C THR A 61 24.67 13.93 -11.31
N VAL A 62 24.55 13.82 -12.63
CA VAL A 62 25.48 14.49 -13.55
C VAL A 62 24.70 15.61 -14.23
N SER A 63 24.98 16.83 -13.78
CA SER A 63 24.60 18.10 -14.38
C SER A 63 25.13 18.23 -15.81
N PRO A 64 24.57 19.11 -16.65
CA PRO A 64 25.36 19.92 -17.54
C PRO A 64 25.70 21.25 -16.85
N THR A 65 27.00 21.46 -16.70
CA THR A 65 27.76 22.72 -16.70
C THR A 65 26.99 23.99 -17.09
N ILE A 66 26.96 24.97 -16.17
CA ILE A 66 27.12 26.39 -16.49
C ILE A 66 28.16 26.94 -15.51
N GLU A 67 29.11 27.64 -16.11
CA GLU A 67 30.39 28.15 -15.65
C GLU A 67 30.22 29.57 -15.09
N GLU A 68 30.84 29.80 -13.92
CA GLU A 68 31.49 31.04 -13.48
C GLU A 68 30.71 32.39 -13.56
N GLU A 69 30.19 32.86 -12.42
CA GLU A 69 30.49 34.23 -11.95
C GLU A 69 30.26 34.38 -10.43
N LEU A 70 31.04 35.29 -9.84
CA LEU A 70 31.39 35.47 -8.42
C LEU A 70 30.23 35.91 -7.48
N PRO A 71 30.40 35.77 -6.14
CA PRO A 71 29.33 35.93 -5.17
C PRO A 71 29.06 37.40 -4.81
N PRO A 72 27.83 37.70 -4.39
CA PRO A 72 27.67 38.65 -3.29
C PRO A 72 26.87 38.05 -2.14
N THR A 73 27.50 38.13 -0.96
CA THR A 73 26.90 38.63 0.27
C THR A 73 25.69 37.86 0.81
N ILE A 74 25.99 36.94 1.73
CA ILE A 74 25.05 36.55 2.78
C ILE A 74 24.89 37.77 3.69
N GLU A 75 23.89 38.60 3.41
CA GLU A 75 23.34 39.51 4.41
C GLU A 75 22.38 38.70 5.27
N GLU A 76 22.77 38.47 6.53
CA GLU A 76 21.77 38.25 7.57
C GLU A 76 20.81 39.45 7.60
N PRO A 77 19.51 39.20 7.78
CA PRO A 77 18.75 40.08 8.65
C PRO A 77 18.33 39.31 9.90
N SER A 78 19.14 39.52 10.95
CA SER A 78 18.61 39.64 12.29
C SER A 78 17.41 40.59 12.30
N ALA A 79 16.36 40.15 13.00
CA ALA A 79 15.32 40.95 13.66
C ALA A 79 14.51 41.96 12.82
N ILE A 80 13.22 41.64 12.60
CA ILE A 80 12.15 42.64 12.66
C ILE A 80 10.96 42.07 13.45
N LEU A 81 10.87 42.56 14.70
CA LEU A 81 9.63 42.78 15.45
C LEU A 81 8.81 43.85 14.71
N GLN A 82 7.54 43.56 14.40
CA GLN A 82 6.44 44.49 14.12
C GLN A 82 5.17 43.61 14.00
N GLU A 83 4.35 43.45 15.04
CA GLU A 83 3.35 44.39 15.53
C GLU A 83 2.31 44.77 14.47
N GLU A 84 1.47 43.79 14.09
CA GLU A 84 0.19 44.06 13.43
C GLU A 84 -0.95 43.94 14.45
N LYS A 85 -1.14 45.05 15.18
CA LYS A 85 -2.40 45.79 15.21
C LYS A 85 -3.69 44.95 15.11
N PHE A 86 -4.02 44.22 16.19
CA PHE A 86 -5.39 43.74 16.40
C PHE A 86 -6.22 44.89 16.99
N VAL A 87 -7.01 45.52 16.12
CA VAL A 87 -7.89 46.65 16.46
C VAL A 87 -9.08 46.16 17.30
N GLU A 88 -9.17 46.69 18.52
CA GLU A 88 -10.39 46.97 19.32
C GLU A 88 -11.63 47.19 18.44
N THR A 89 -12.84 46.66 18.62
CA THR A 89 -13.77 46.53 19.76
C THR A 89 -15.15 46.13 19.13
N PRO A 90 -16.27 45.88 19.86
CA PRO A 90 -16.46 45.91 21.31
C PRO A 90 -17.08 44.65 21.92
N SER A 91 -16.89 44.59 23.24
CA SER A 91 -17.78 44.03 24.25
C SER A 91 -19.25 43.97 23.82
N VAL A 92 -19.78 42.74 23.72
CA VAL A 92 -21.18 42.46 24.01
C VAL A 92 -21.21 41.61 25.27
N GLU A 93 -21.43 42.34 26.36
CA GLU A 93 -21.93 41.87 27.63
C GLU A 93 -23.30 41.24 27.42
N LEU A 94 -23.35 39.90 27.49
CA LEU A 94 -24.58 39.15 27.69
C LEU A 94 -24.31 38.16 28.81
N GLU A 95 -24.52 38.69 30.00
CA GLU A 95 -24.92 38.00 31.21
C GLU A 95 -26.06 37.02 30.89
N ALA A 96 -25.73 35.73 30.83
CA ALA A 96 -26.71 34.65 30.82
C ALA A 96 -26.10 33.43 31.52
N GLU A 97 -26.32 33.42 32.83
CA GLU A 97 -26.70 32.25 33.61
C GLU A 97 -25.78 31.01 33.53
N VAL A 98 -24.89 30.97 34.51
CA VAL A 98 -24.36 29.78 35.15
C VAL A 98 -25.39 28.63 35.23
N LYS A 99 -25.27 27.68 34.31
CA LYS A 99 -25.70 26.29 34.51
C LYS A 99 -24.44 25.42 34.35
N PRO A 100 -23.98 24.71 35.40
CA PRO A 100 -22.89 23.76 35.25
C PRO A 100 -23.43 22.56 34.48
N GLU A 101 -23.41 22.65 33.14
CA GLU A 101 -23.65 21.50 32.30
C GLU A 101 -22.39 20.65 32.36
N GLU A 102 -22.55 19.52 33.06
CA GLU A 102 -21.62 18.42 33.18
C GLU A 102 -20.75 18.30 31.93
N ILE A 103 -19.44 18.45 32.10
CA ILE A 103 -18.48 17.68 31.32
C ILE A 103 -19.04 16.25 31.29
N PRO A 104 -19.48 15.70 30.14
CA PRO A 104 -19.87 14.32 30.10
C PRO A 104 -18.60 13.53 30.34
N LEU A 105 -18.48 13.11 31.60
CA LEU A 105 -17.73 11.97 32.08
C LEU A 105 -17.52 11.03 30.91
N VAL A 106 -16.24 10.88 30.56
CA VAL A 106 -15.69 9.82 29.72
C VAL A 106 -16.62 8.63 29.84
N LYS A 107 -17.41 8.37 28.79
CA LYS A 107 -18.20 7.16 28.69
C LYS A 107 -17.17 6.05 28.64
N GLU A 108 -16.80 5.59 29.82
CA GLU A 108 -16.28 4.27 30.10
C GLU A 108 -17.16 3.35 29.28
N ALA A 109 -16.63 2.99 28.11
CA ALA A 109 -17.25 2.05 27.22
C ALA A 109 -17.35 0.79 28.04
N GLU A 110 -18.54 0.55 28.57
CA GLU A 110 -18.95 -0.67 29.24
C GLU A 110 -18.42 -1.82 28.38
N GLU A 111 -17.28 -2.40 28.76
CA GLU A 111 -16.65 -3.51 28.07
C GLU A 111 -17.53 -4.72 28.32
N LYS A 112 -18.62 -4.81 27.55
CA LYS A 112 -19.29 -6.07 27.31
C LYS A 112 -18.20 -7.05 26.90
N PRO A 113 -18.10 -8.23 27.52
CA PRO A 113 -17.03 -9.18 27.20
C PRO A 113 -17.12 -9.49 25.71
N LEU A 114 -16.17 -8.94 24.94
CA LEU A 114 -16.05 -9.19 23.51
C LEU A 114 -15.97 -10.69 23.32
N THR A 115 -16.84 -11.21 22.47
CA THR A 115 -16.78 -12.61 22.07
C THR A 115 -15.45 -12.87 21.36
N GLU A 116 -14.96 -14.12 21.41
CA GLU A 116 -13.72 -14.50 20.75
C GLU A 116 -13.71 -14.14 19.25
N LYS A 117 -14.88 -14.27 18.60
CA LYS A 117 -15.06 -13.87 17.21
C LYS A 117 -14.83 -12.38 17.01
N GLU A 118 -15.43 -11.52 17.83
CA GLU A 118 -15.25 -10.07 17.74
C GLU A 118 -13.80 -9.64 17.99
N LYS A 119 -13.09 -10.34 18.89
CA LYS A 119 -11.66 -10.12 19.12
C LYS A 119 -10.84 -10.43 17.87
N ILE A 120 -11.04 -11.61 17.27
CA ILE A 120 -10.36 -12.02 16.02
C ILE A 120 -10.66 -11.01 14.91
N GLU A 121 -11.90 -10.56 14.76
CA GLU A 121 -12.26 -9.56 13.77
C GLU A 121 -11.55 -8.23 13.99
N LYS A 122 -11.49 -7.76 15.25
CA LYS A 122 -10.81 -6.51 15.61
C LYS A 122 -9.31 -6.59 15.32
N GLU A 123 -8.67 -7.69 15.67
CA GLU A 123 -7.26 -7.92 15.39
C GLU A 123 -6.97 -8.04 13.89
N ALA A 124 -7.81 -8.76 13.14
CA ALA A 124 -7.70 -8.88 11.71
C ALA A 124 -7.86 -7.52 11.01
N LYS A 125 -8.83 -6.70 11.42
CA LYS A 125 -8.99 -5.32 10.93
C LYS A 125 -7.76 -4.47 11.26
N ARG A 126 -7.23 -4.58 12.49
CA ARG A 126 -6.04 -3.84 12.92
C ARG A 126 -4.83 -4.19 12.05
N LEU A 127 -4.56 -5.48 11.85
CA LEU A 127 -3.43 -5.93 11.04
C LEU A 127 -3.58 -5.47 9.58
N ALA A 128 -4.76 -5.65 8.99
CA ALA A 128 -5.05 -5.21 7.64
C ALA A 128 -4.76 -3.72 7.44
N ARG A 129 -5.26 -2.86 8.33
CA ARG A 129 -5.04 -1.40 8.26
C ARG A 129 -3.58 -1.02 8.42
N SER A 130 -2.86 -1.69 9.33
CA SER A 130 -1.43 -1.44 9.54
C SER A 130 -0.65 -1.70 8.26
N LEU A 131 -0.82 -2.88 7.65
CA LEU A 131 -0.11 -3.26 6.43
C LEU A 131 -0.41 -2.33 5.26
N VAL A 132 -1.67 -1.91 5.12
CA VAL A 132 -2.06 -0.97 4.05
C VAL A 132 -1.47 0.43 4.31
N LYS A 133 -1.43 0.87 5.57
CA LYS A 133 -0.78 2.13 5.96
C LYS A 133 0.72 2.09 5.70
N ASP A 134 1.37 0.94 5.91
CA ASP A 134 2.78 0.75 5.59
C ASP A 134 3.03 0.87 4.08
N ILE A 135 2.19 0.23 3.25
CA ILE A 135 2.26 0.40 1.78
C ILE A 135 2.14 1.88 1.41
N LEU A 136 1.17 2.60 1.99
CA LEU A 136 0.97 4.02 1.72
C LEU A 136 2.17 4.87 2.17
N LEU A 137 2.77 4.56 3.32
CA LEU A 137 3.89 5.31 3.88
C LEU A 137 5.14 5.18 3.00
N TYR A 138 5.42 3.98 2.49
CA TYR A 138 6.64 3.72 1.71
C TYR A 138 6.47 3.92 0.20
N HIS A 139 5.24 3.91 -0.31
CA HIS A 139 4.96 4.00 -1.75
C HIS A 139 3.90 5.08 -2.06
N SER A 140 3.84 6.15 -1.25
CA SER A 140 2.89 7.27 -1.42
C SER A 140 2.89 7.82 -2.84
N ASP A 141 4.07 8.06 -3.40
CA ASP A 141 4.23 8.69 -4.71
C ASP A 141 3.63 7.79 -5.82
N LYS A 142 3.90 6.48 -5.71
CA LYS A 142 3.36 5.47 -6.63
C LYS A 142 1.84 5.34 -6.50
N VAL A 143 1.32 5.47 -5.28
CA VAL A 143 -0.13 5.48 -5.03
C VAL A 143 -0.77 6.67 -5.73
N GLU A 144 -0.22 7.87 -5.56
CA GLU A 144 -0.77 9.08 -6.18
C GLU A 144 -0.73 9.05 -7.70
N ILE A 145 0.42 8.66 -8.27
CA ILE A 145 0.57 8.48 -9.72
C ILE A 145 -0.42 7.41 -10.20
N GLY A 146 -0.51 6.29 -9.47
CA GLY A 146 -1.41 5.18 -9.73
C GLY A 146 -2.88 5.56 -9.77
N LEU A 147 -3.30 6.44 -8.85
CA LEU A 147 -4.67 6.95 -8.77
C LEU A 147 -4.96 7.96 -9.90
N LYS A 148 -3.98 8.81 -10.25
CA LYS A 148 -4.14 9.81 -11.33
C LYS A 148 -4.18 9.16 -12.71
N GLN A 149 -3.33 8.17 -12.95
CA GLN A 149 -3.18 7.51 -14.26
C GLN A 149 -4.08 6.27 -14.41
N GLY A 150 -4.68 5.77 -13.33
CA GLY A 150 -5.48 4.55 -13.34
C GLY A 150 -4.65 3.26 -13.44
N ASN A 151 -3.33 3.30 -13.20
CA ASN A 151 -2.41 2.15 -13.28
C ASN A 151 -1.92 1.66 -11.89
N LEU A 152 -2.68 1.94 -10.83
CA LEU A 152 -2.32 1.59 -9.45
C LEU A 152 -1.90 0.13 -9.26
N ALA A 153 -2.63 -0.82 -9.86
CA ALA A 153 -2.32 -2.25 -9.77
C ALA A 153 -0.94 -2.59 -10.33
N HIS A 154 -0.47 -1.87 -11.35
CA HIS A 154 0.85 -2.06 -11.93
C HIS A 154 1.95 -1.54 -10.99
N LEU A 155 1.77 -0.35 -10.42
CA LEU A 155 2.81 0.33 -9.63
C LEU A 155 3.00 -0.27 -8.23
N ILE A 156 1.92 -0.67 -7.55
CA ILE A 156 1.98 -1.14 -6.15
C ILE A 156 1.45 -2.57 -5.97
N GLY A 157 1.01 -3.23 -7.05
CA GLY A 157 0.42 -4.58 -6.95
C GLY A 157 1.37 -5.64 -6.40
N ASN A 158 2.69 -5.46 -6.54
CA ASN A 158 3.66 -6.35 -5.91
C ASN A 158 3.63 -6.24 -4.38
N GLU A 159 3.58 -5.01 -3.86
CA GLU A 159 3.56 -4.75 -2.42
C GLU A 159 2.22 -5.18 -1.80
N ILE A 160 1.12 -4.94 -2.51
CA ILE A 160 -0.21 -5.48 -2.14
C ILE A 160 -0.17 -7.01 -2.02
N ARG A 161 0.43 -7.71 -3.00
CA ARG A 161 0.53 -9.19 -2.97
C ARG A 161 1.37 -9.69 -1.80
N LYS A 162 2.50 -9.04 -1.50
CA LYS A 162 3.34 -9.40 -0.34
C LYS A 162 2.59 -9.24 0.96
N SER A 163 1.98 -8.07 1.20
CA SER A 163 1.19 -7.79 2.40
C SER A 163 -0.05 -8.67 2.50
N TRP A 164 -0.68 -9.02 1.37
CA TRP A 164 -1.80 -9.97 1.34
C TRP A 164 -1.38 -11.36 1.81
N ARG A 165 -0.24 -11.88 1.34
CA ARG A 165 0.27 -13.18 1.79
C ARG A 165 0.52 -13.18 3.30
N PHE A 166 1.21 -12.16 3.79
CA PHE A 166 1.45 -12.01 5.22
C PHE A 166 0.16 -11.93 6.04
N TYR A 167 -0.83 -11.18 5.55
CA TYR A 167 -2.14 -11.10 6.19
C TYR A 167 -2.83 -12.46 6.24
N LYS A 168 -2.89 -13.18 5.10
CA LYS A 168 -3.55 -14.49 4.98
C LYS A 168 -2.90 -15.54 5.89
N ASP A 169 -1.59 -15.50 6.07
CA ASP A 169 -0.86 -16.42 6.95
C ASP A 169 -1.27 -16.25 8.43
N ASN A 170 -1.64 -15.03 8.85
CA ASN A 170 -2.11 -14.74 10.21
C ASN A 170 -3.63 -14.94 10.36
N PHE A 171 -4.41 -14.42 9.40
CA PHE A 171 -5.87 -14.46 9.38
C PHE A 171 -6.38 -15.07 8.07
N PRO A 172 -6.44 -16.41 7.98
CA PRO A 172 -7.15 -17.09 6.90
C PRO A 172 -8.62 -16.67 6.88
N LEU A 173 -9.22 -16.55 5.69
CA LEU A 173 -10.60 -16.09 5.51
C LEU A 173 -11.61 -16.91 6.33
N GLU A 174 -11.36 -18.20 6.53
CA GLU A 174 -12.19 -19.10 7.33
C GLU A 174 -12.33 -18.63 8.79
N LYS A 175 -11.25 -18.07 9.37
CA LYS A 175 -11.27 -17.53 10.75
C LYS A 175 -12.03 -16.21 10.86
N THR A 176 -12.29 -15.57 9.73
CA THR A 176 -12.86 -14.21 9.64
C THR A 176 -14.26 -14.23 9.03
N GLY A 177 -14.94 -15.38 9.06
CA GLY A 177 -16.29 -15.51 8.50
C GLY A 177 -16.34 -15.22 6.99
N ASN A 178 -15.26 -15.53 6.25
CA ASN A 178 -15.06 -15.24 4.83
C ASN A 178 -15.01 -13.74 4.46
N VAL A 179 -14.86 -12.85 5.45
CA VAL A 179 -14.70 -11.41 5.19
C VAL A 179 -13.23 -11.08 4.94
N ASN A 180 -12.95 -10.38 3.84
CA ASN A 180 -11.61 -9.91 3.51
C ASN A 180 -11.38 -8.48 4.03
N TYR A 181 -10.95 -8.35 5.29
CA TYR A 181 -10.66 -7.04 5.87
C TYR A 181 -9.48 -6.33 5.22
N PHE A 182 -8.53 -7.06 4.64
CA PHE A 182 -7.40 -6.47 3.91
C PHE A 182 -7.88 -5.72 2.66
N LYS A 183 -8.77 -6.33 1.87
CA LYS A 183 -9.42 -5.66 0.73
C LYS A 183 -10.18 -4.41 1.16
N ASN A 184 -10.93 -4.48 2.26
CA ASN A 184 -11.66 -3.33 2.79
C ASN A 184 -10.71 -2.20 3.18
N ALA A 185 -9.61 -2.52 3.86
CA ALA A 185 -8.58 -1.54 4.23
C ALA A 185 -7.90 -0.91 3.00
N LEU A 186 -7.63 -1.69 1.94
CA LEU A 186 -7.09 -1.17 0.68
C LEU A 186 -8.02 -0.11 0.05
N ASN A 187 -9.32 -0.42 -0.04
CA ASN A 187 -10.31 0.50 -0.60
C ASN A 187 -10.50 1.76 0.29
N GLU A 188 -10.45 1.60 1.60
CA GLU A 188 -10.57 2.71 2.54
C GLU A 188 -9.37 3.65 2.47
N ILE A 189 -8.16 3.12 2.62
CA ILE A 189 -6.93 3.91 2.81
C ILE A 189 -6.32 4.31 1.46
N ILE A 190 -6.05 3.36 0.58
CA ILE A 190 -5.43 3.63 -0.73
C ILE A 190 -6.48 4.13 -1.73
N GLY A 191 -7.66 3.52 -1.72
CA GLY A 191 -8.78 3.92 -2.58
C GLY A 191 -9.45 5.22 -2.15
N LYS A 192 -9.06 5.83 -1.02
CA LYS A 192 -9.69 7.04 -0.44
C LYS A 192 -11.21 6.87 -0.31
N GLY A 193 -11.65 5.68 0.11
CA GLY A 193 -13.06 5.29 0.22
C GLY A 193 -13.70 4.74 -1.05
N LYS A 194 -13.02 4.79 -2.20
CA LYS A 194 -13.52 4.23 -3.47
C LYS A 194 -13.23 2.73 -3.54
N GLN A 195 -14.19 1.97 -4.07
CA GLN A 195 -14.05 0.53 -4.32
C GLN A 195 -13.24 0.27 -5.60
N ILE A 196 -11.91 0.39 -5.49
CA ILE A 196 -10.97 0.17 -6.60
C ILE A 196 -10.60 -1.32 -6.71
N PHE A 197 -10.39 -1.97 -5.57
CA PHE A 197 -10.04 -3.38 -5.47
C PHE A 197 -11.31 -4.22 -5.31
N LYS A 198 -11.54 -5.16 -6.22
CA LYS A 198 -12.72 -6.04 -6.28
C LYS A 198 -12.35 -7.48 -5.99
#